data_AF-A0A846D5Z6-F1
#
_entry.id   AF-A0A846D5Z6-F1
#
_cell.length_a   1.000
_cell.length_b   1.000
_cell.length_c   1.000
_cell.angle_alpha   90.00
_cell.angle_beta   90.00
_cell.angle_gamma   90.00
#
_symmetry.space_group_name_H-M   'P 1'
#
loop_
_entity.id
_entity.type
_entity.pdbx_description
1 polymer ?
#
loop_
_entity_poly.entity_id
_entity_poly.type
_entity_poly.pdbx_seq_one_letter_code
_entity_poly.pdbx_strand_id
1 'polypeptide(L)'
;MSEAIKTLGSTVDLLKIDCEGAEWDLLRAEGVWDKIQNIAMEYHLFNKGQTLEILKATIESLGFKIKMVKPTDKYYGDLIASR
;
A
#
# COMPACT_ATOMS: atom_id res chain seq x y z
N MET A 1 -7.13 -11.24 3.91
CA MET A 1 -6.00 -10.79 3.07
C MET A 1 -4.75 -11.66 3.25
N SER A 2 -4.32 -11.97 4.49
CA SER A 2 -3.16 -12.84 4.72
C SER A 2 -3.32 -14.24 4.10
N GLU A 3 -4.52 -14.80 4.07
CA GLU A 3 -4.80 -16.06 3.35
C GLU A 3 -4.73 -15.91 1.83
N ALA A 4 -5.29 -14.84 1.26
CA ALA A 4 -5.26 -14.60 -0.19
C ALA A 4 -3.83 -14.50 -0.73
N ILE A 5 -2.92 -13.83 -0.01
CA ILE A 5 -1.50 -13.75 -0.36
C ILE A 5 -0.76 -15.08 -0.10
N LYS A 6 -1.21 -15.89 0.86
CA LYS A 6 -0.66 -17.24 1.09
C LYS A 6 -1.05 -18.23 0.00
N THR A 7 -2.21 -18.06 -0.65
CA THR A 7 -2.72 -18.96 -1.70
C THR A 7 -2.27 -18.60 -3.11
N LEU A 8 -1.92 -17.34 -3.35
CA LEU A 8 -1.24 -16.92 -4.59
C LEU A 8 0.19 -17.46 -4.54
N GLY A 9 0.73 -17.91 -5.68
CA GLY A 9 2.06 -18.54 -5.78
C GLY A 9 3.20 -17.69 -5.18
N SER A 10 4.43 -18.18 -5.31
CA SER A 10 5.64 -17.63 -4.66
C SER A 10 5.78 -16.09 -4.73
N THR A 11 5.27 -15.44 -5.76
CA THR A 11 5.34 -13.98 -5.99
C THR A 11 4.07 -13.41 -6.58
N VAL A 12 3.77 -12.15 -6.26
CA VAL A 12 2.69 -11.33 -6.82
C VAL A 12 3.32 -10.17 -7.58
N ASP A 13 3.11 -10.13 -8.90
CA ASP A 13 3.68 -9.07 -9.74
C ASP A 13 3.05 -7.70 -9.46
N LEU A 14 1.74 -7.64 -9.26
CA LEU A 14 1.01 -6.42 -8.97
C LEU A 14 -0.06 -6.64 -7.90
N LEU A 15 0.02 -5.86 -6.83
CA LEU A 15 -1.05 -5.73 -5.85
C LEU A 15 -1.75 -4.38 -6.05
N LYS A 16 -3.03 -4.43 -6.43
CA LYS A 16 -3.93 -3.26 -6.35
C LYS A 16 -4.57 -3.23 -4.96
N ILE A 17 -4.54 -2.06 -4.32
CA ILE A 17 -5.21 -1.78 -3.06
C ILE A 17 -6.17 -0.61 -3.27
N ASP A 18 -7.40 -0.80 -2.84
CA ASP A 18 -8.48 0.17 -2.79
C ASP A 18 -9.53 -0.40 -1.82
N CYS A 19 -9.55 0.11 -0.60
CA CYS A 19 -10.35 -0.44 0.48
C CYS A 19 -11.01 0.64 1.34
N GLU A 20 -11.21 1.84 0.79
CA GLU A 20 -11.97 2.93 1.42
C GLU A 20 -11.51 3.26 2.87
N GLY A 21 -10.20 3.18 3.16
CA GLY A 21 -9.62 3.45 4.48
C GLY A 21 -9.01 2.25 5.19
N ALA A 22 -9.38 1.02 4.82
CA ALA A 22 -8.84 -0.20 5.43
C ALA A 22 -7.41 -0.55 4.94
N GLU A 23 -6.82 0.26 4.06
CA GLU A 23 -5.45 0.05 3.57
C GLU A 23 -4.43 0.07 4.71
N TRP A 24 -4.67 0.89 5.73
CA TRP A 24 -3.81 1.02 6.90
C TRP A 24 -3.69 -0.26 7.73
N ASP A 25 -4.75 -1.07 7.78
CA ASP A 25 -4.69 -2.39 8.44
C ASP A 25 -3.88 -3.38 7.61
N LEU A 26 -3.94 -3.29 6.28
CA LEU A 26 -3.11 -4.09 5.38
C LEU A 26 -1.63 -3.76 5.56
N LEU A 27 -1.28 -2.47 5.65
CA LEU A 27 0.10 -2.00 5.86
C LEU A 27 0.75 -2.52 7.14
N ARG A 28 -0.05 -2.95 8.13
CA ARG A 28 0.43 -3.60 9.36
C ARG A 28 0.70 -5.10 9.21
N ALA A 29 0.32 -5.72 8.09
CA ALA A 29 0.55 -7.15 7.88
C ALA A 29 2.04 -7.44 7.71
N GLU A 30 2.57 -8.37 8.51
CA GLU A 30 3.98 -8.76 8.43
C GLU A 30 4.18 -9.99 7.53
N GLY A 31 5.39 -10.11 6.95
CA GLY A 31 5.84 -11.33 6.26
C GLY A 31 5.20 -11.63 4.90
N VAL A 32 4.39 -10.72 4.35
CA VAL A 32 3.73 -10.89 3.04
C VAL A 32 4.28 -9.96 1.95
N TRP A 33 4.87 -8.82 2.33
CA TRP A 33 5.29 -7.77 1.42
C TRP A 33 6.47 -8.16 0.54
N ASP A 34 7.32 -9.08 0.99
CA ASP A 34 8.49 -9.54 0.21
C ASP A 34 8.12 -10.32 -1.05
N LYS A 35 6.88 -10.79 -1.15
CA LYS A 35 6.37 -11.48 -2.32
C LYS A 35 5.82 -10.52 -3.38
N ILE A 36 5.69 -9.23 -3.08
CA ILE A 36 4.99 -8.25 -3.91
C ILE A 36 6.02 -7.41 -4.66
N GLN A 37 5.92 -7.36 -5.98
CA GLN A 37 6.83 -6.57 -6.82
C GLN A 37 6.35 -5.14 -7.02
N ASN A 38 5.06 -4.94 -7.29
CA ASN A 38 4.47 -3.64 -7.56
C ASN A 38 3.21 -3.41 -6.73
N ILE A 39 3.02 -2.16 -6.29
CA ILE A 39 1.82 -1.68 -5.62
C ILE A 39 1.21 -0.56 -6.46
N ALA A 40 -0.09 -0.69 -6.73
CA ALA A 40 -0.95 0.42 -7.10
C ALA A 40 -1.97 0.59 -5.98
N MET A 41 -2.06 1.76 -5.38
CA MET A 41 -2.91 2.01 -4.22
C MET A 41 -3.73 3.28 -4.46
N GLU A 42 -5.05 3.19 -4.26
CA GLU A 42 -5.81 4.37 -3.88
C GLU A 42 -5.73 4.46 -2.35
N TYR A 43 -5.22 5.57 -1.83
CA TYR A 43 -5.04 5.77 -0.41
C TYR A 43 -6.13 6.66 0.16
N HIS A 44 -6.49 6.39 1.42
CA HIS A 44 -7.50 7.14 2.15
C HIS A 44 -6.93 7.57 3.52
N LEU A 45 -7.00 8.86 3.84
CA LEU A 45 -6.41 9.54 5.00
C LEU A 45 -7.50 10.05 5.96
N PHE A 46 -8.50 9.21 6.24
CA PHE A 46 -9.70 9.62 6.97
C PHE A 46 -9.47 9.82 8.47
N ASN A 47 -8.51 9.09 9.07
CA ASN A 47 -8.29 9.15 10.51
C ASN A 47 -7.19 10.14 10.91
N LYS A 48 -7.30 10.67 12.13
CA LYS A 48 -6.29 11.58 12.70
C LYS A 48 -4.92 10.90 12.74
N GLY A 49 -3.90 11.55 12.19
CA GLY A 49 -2.54 11.02 12.13
C GLY A 49 -2.26 10.13 10.91
N GLN A 50 -3.25 9.88 10.06
CA GLN A 50 -3.00 9.34 8.71
C GLN A 50 -2.67 10.52 7.81
N THR A 51 -1.40 10.69 7.47
CA THR A 51 -0.95 11.70 6.51
C THR A 51 -0.25 11.05 5.35
N LEU A 52 -0.14 11.79 4.24
CA LEU A 52 0.57 11.32 3.06
C LEU A 52 2.05 11.06 3.35
N GLU A 53 2.67 11.85 4.23
CA GLU A 53 4.06 11.67 4.66
C GLU A 53 4.23 10.35 5.42
N ILE A 54 3.31 10.04 6.34
CA ILE A 54 3.34 8.79 7.11
C ILE A 54 3.09 7.59 6.20
N LEU A 55 2.16 7.71 5.25
CA LEU A 55 1.91 6.68 4.24
C LEU A 55 3.18 6.41 3.42
N LYS A 56 3.84 7.46 2.91
CA LYS A 56 5.08 7.34 2.14
C LYS A 56 6.17 6.63 2.94
N ALA A 57 6.42 7.07 4.17
CA ALA A 57 7.39 6.45 5.05
C ALA A 57 7.06 4.97 5.34
N THR A 58 5.77 4.65 5.48
CA THR A 58 5.31 3.27 5.68
C THR A 58 5.62 2.42 4.45
N ILE A 59 5.23 2.85 3.25
CA ILE A 59 5.50 2.15 1.99
C ILE A 59 7.01 1.93 1.77
N GLU A 60 7.82 2.94 2.07
CA GLU A 60 9.29 2.86 1.98
C GLU A 60 9.88 1.89 3.02
N SER A 61 9.35 1.87 4.24
CA SER A 61 9.76 0.92 5.28
C SER A 61 9.43 -0.53 4.94
N LEU A 62 8.40 -0.74 4.11
CA LEU A 62 8.04 -2.03 3.52
C LEU A 62 8.95 -2.40 2.33
N GLY A 63 10.00 -1.63 2.05
CA GLY A 63 11.01 -1.94 1.03
C GLY A 63 10.67 -1.47 -0.38
N PHE A 64 9.57 -0.74 -0.59
CA PHE A 64 9.18 -0.23 -1.90
C PHE A 64 9.76 1.16 -2.18
N LYS A 65 10.06 1.44 -3.44
CA LYS A 65 10.38 2.77 -3.95
C LYS A 65 9.13 3.37 -4.56
N ILE A 66 8.73 4.54 -4.05
CA ILE A 66 7.57 5.28 -4.57
C ILE A 66 7.93 5.86 -5.94
N LYS A 67 7.09 5.56 -6.94
CA LYS A 67 7.26 6.00 -8.34
C LYS A 67 6.36 7.16 -8.68
N MET A 68 5.16 7.18 -8.12
CA MET A 68 4.17 8.21 -8.36
C MET A 68 3.31 8.41 -7.12
N VAL A 69 2.98 9.67 -6.85
CA VAL A 69 1.92 10.05 -5.93
C VAL A 69 1.10 11.13 -6.61
N LYS A 70 -0.20 10.91 -6.69
CA LYS A 70 -1.15 11.83 -7.33
C LYS A 70 -2.32 12.08 -6.36
N PRO A 71 -2.25 13.12 -5.54
CA PRO A 71 -3.38 13.52 -4.70
C PRO A 71 -4.57 13.90 -5.57
N THR A 72 -5.75 13.39 -5.22
CA THR A 72 -7.03 13.82 -5.82
C THR A 72 -7.63 14.93 -4.98
N ASP A 73 -7.60 14.79 -3.66
CA ASP A 73 -7.97 15.83 -2.71
C ASP A 73 -7.06 15.79 -1.46
N LYS A 74 -7.54 16.36 -0.34
CA LYS A 74 -6.82 16.35 0.94
C LYS A 74 -6.78 14.97 1.61
N TYR A 75 -7.77 14.12 1.35
CA TYR A 75 -8.00 12.87 2.06
C TYR A 75 -7.72 11.63 1.22
N TYR A 76 -7.67 11.70 -0.11
CA TYR A 76 -7.41 10.53 -0.94
C TYR A 76 -6.70 10.86 -2.26
N GLY A 77 -6.16 9.82 -2.87
CA GLY A 77 -5.46 9.90 -4.15
C GLY A 77 -4.73 8.59 -4.47
N ASP A 78 -3.92 8.62 -5.53
CA ASP A 78 -3.22 7.45 -6.03
C ASP A 78 -1.74 7.43 -5.63
N LEU A 79 -1.22 6.23 -5.37
CA LEU A 79 0.19 5.95 -5.15
C LEU A 79 0.61 4.72 -5.94
N ILE A 80 1.73 4.81 -6.66
CA ILE A 80 2.39 3.69 -7.31
C ILE A 80 3.78 3.51 -6.70
N ALA A 81 4.12 2.27 -6.34
CA ALA A 81 5.42 1.92 -5.82
C ALA A 81 5.89 0.56 -6.36
N SER A 82 7.20 0.37 -6.46
CA SER A 82 7.80 -0.90 -6.89
C SER A 82 9.06 -1.22 -6.10
N ARG A 83 9.45 -2.50 -6.05
CA ARG A 83 10.79 -2.89 -5.64
C ARG A 83 11.78 -2.81 -6.79
#